data_AF-A0A643ETX1-F1
#
_entry.id   AF-A0A643ETX1-F1
#
_cell.length_a   1.000
_cell.length_b   1.000
_cell.length_c   1.000
_cell.angle_alpha   90.00
_cell.angle_beta   90.00
_cell.angle_gamma   90.00
#
_symmetry.space_group_name_H-M   'P 1'
#
loop_
_entity.id
_entity.type
_entity.pdbx_description
1 polymer ?
#
loop_
_entity_poly.entity_id
_entity_poly.type
_entity_poly.pdbx_seq_one_letter_code
_entity_poly.pdbx_strand_id
1 'polypeptide(L)'
;MIIPRLYLSFSFTIVLTTLFCNAALAKQIDVAEGENVQAAIEKAEPGDVVRLATGTHKGSLVIDRAIELTGEPGAVVDGLGTGNVILVEAPDAIVRGLEIRGSGENMPELNAGIFVARTATGALVEDNRLIENLYGIYLHGAVDSIARNNEVIGRRNVRMTQTGSGISIWNAPGAKVIGNTIRYGRDGIYTNASKNNVFQNNLMENVRFAVHYMYTDRSEVIGNISRNNSVGFAIMYTNRLKVMNNISDGDRDHGLLLNYANSSVVSGNQVIGRMQPIDRWLDAGVQKGEHGLPTEEQQAATAGETMRLGPEKCVFIYNANKNKFTDNSFKNCSIGIHFTAGSEGNTMTGNAFINNRNQLKYVGTRNLDWSHEGRGNYWSDNPGFDLNSDGIADNPYRPNDLIDRVLWTSPQAKILINSPAVQTIRWAQTQFPALLPGGVVDSHPLMKSPFIEANGSAEGNHND
;
A
#
# COMPACT_ATOMS: atom_id res chain seq x y z
N MET A 1 -6.41 97.92 -9.80
CA MET A 1 -5.10 97.29 -10.05
C MET A 1 -4.60 96.75 -8.71
N ILE A 2 -4.33 95.44 -8.67
CA ILE A 2 -3.86 94.60 -7.55
C ILE A 2 -4.95 94.12 -6.57
N ILE A 3 -4.88 92.81 -6.33
CA ILE A 3 -5.91 91.81 -5.97
C ILE A 3 -5.71 91.36 -4.50
N PRO A 4 -6.77 91.03 -3.72
CA PRO A 4 -6.61 90.36 -2.44
C PRO A 4 -6.55 88.83 -2.59
N ARG A 5 -5.67 88.19 -1.81
CA ARG A 5 -5.45 86.74 -1.76
C ARG A 5 -6.65 86.01 -1.12
N LEU A 6 -7.21 85.05 -1.84
CA LEU A 6 -8.20 84.09 -1.35
C LEU A 6 -7.47 82.91 -0.68
N TYR A 7 -7.78 82.60 0.57
CA TYR A 7 -7.37 81.36 1.24
C TYR A 7 -8.45 80.30 0.99
N LEU A 8 -8.10 79.25 0.24
CA LEU A 8 -8.95 78.07 0.01
C LEU A 8 -8.77 77.11 1.19
N SER A 9 -9.82 76.93 2.01
CA SER A 9 -9.87 75.88 3.03
C SER A 9 -10.40 74.60 2.38
N PHE A 10 -9.54 73.58 2.26
CA PHE A 10 -9.90 72.25 1.80
C PHE A 10 -10.44 71.45 3.00
N SER A 11 -11.76 71.27 3.08
CA SER A 11 -12.37 70.29 3.99
C SER A 11 -12.17 68.88 3.44
N PHE A 12 -11.34 68.10 4.12
CA PHE A 12 -11.13 66.68 3.83
C PHE A 12 -12.19 65.87 4.58
N THR A 13 -13.28 65.51 3.91
CA THR A 13 -14.29 64.60 4.46
C THR A 13 -13.74 63.18 4.38
N ILE A 14 -13.25 62.65 5.50
CA ILE A 14 -12.89 61.23 5.64
C ILE A 14 -14.19 60.43 5.65
N VAL A 15 -14.50 59.76 4.54
CA VAL A 15 -15.52 58.70 4.50
C VAL A 15 -14.91 57.47 5.16
N LEU A 16 -15.29 57.25 6.42
CA LEU A 16 -14.95 56.04 7.17
C LEU A 16 -15.84 54.90 6.65
N THR A 17 -15.39 54.18 5.62
CA THR A 17 -15.99 52.90 5.23
C THR A 17 -15.69 51.87 6.30
N THR A 18 -16.61 51.71 7.25
CA THR A 18 -16.65 50.53 8.12
C THR A 18 -16.85 49.29 7.27
N LEU A 19 -15.77 48.57 6.97
CA LEU A 19 -15.85 47.17 6.56
C LEU A 19 -16.48 46.41 7.72
N PHE A 20 -17.79 46.15 7.62
CA PHE A 20 -18.42 45.10 8.40
C PHE A 20 -17.86 43.78 7.87
N CYS A 21 -16.77 43.30 8.50
CA CYS A 21 -16.46 41.88 8.50
C CYS A 21 -17.59 41.22 9.30
N ASN A 22 -18.69 40.86 8.63
CA ASN A 22 -19.59 39.85 9.18
C ASN A 22 -18.76 38.57 9.29
N ALA A 23 -18.30 38.26 10.50
CA ALA A 23 -17.93 36.89 10.83
C ALA A 23 -19.22 36.07 10.64
N ALA A 24 -19.35 35.41 9.49
CA ALA A 24 -20.40 34.43 9.29
C ALA A 24 -20.16 33.34 10.35
N LEU A 25 -21.03 33.31 11.36
CA LEU A 25 -21.01 32.25 12.35
C LEU A 25 -21.50 30.99 11.65
N ALA A 26 -20.66 29.96 11.58
CA ALA A 26 -21.05 28.64 11.11
C ALA A 26 -22.31 28.18 11.84
N LYS A 27 -23.39 27.97 11.11
CA LYS A 27 -24.68 27.53 11.64
C LYS A 27 -24.76 26.00 11.54
N GLN A 28 -25.34 25.39 12.57
CA GLN A 28 -25.72 23.98 12.52
C GLN A 28 -27.18 23.84 12.05
N ILE A 29 -27.42 22.94 11.10
CA ILE A 29 -28.72 22.52 10.59
C ILE A 29 -28.89 21.05 10.94
N ASP A 30 -29.74 20.77 11.92
CA ASP A 30 -30.08 19.40 12.32
C ASP A 30 -31.16 18.83 11.40
N VAL A 31 -30.98 17.57 10.99
CA VAL A 31 -31.90 16.84 10.10
C VAL A 31 -32.33 15.55 10.79
N ALA A 32 -33.63 15.44 11.11
CA ALA A 32 -34.20 14.25 11.72
C ALA A 32 -34.36 13.11 10.70
N GLU A 33 -34.45 11.86 11.18
CA GLU A 33 -34.73 10.72 10.30
C GLU A 33 -36.02 10.95 9.49
N GLY A 34 -35.94 10.71 8.17
CA GLY A 34 -37.05 10.89 7.24
C GLY A 34 -37.21 12.33 6.70
N GLU A 35 -36.49 13.31 7.25
CA GLU A 35 -36.39 14.63 6.66
C GLU A 35 -35.50 14.62 5.41
N ASN A 36 -35.69 15.63 4.54
CA ASN A 36 -34.94 15.73 3.30
C ASN A 36 -33.56 16.35 3.56
N VAL A 37 -32.53 15.51 3.63
CA VAL A 37 -31.13 15.91 3.80
C VAL A 37 -30.65 16.84 2.67
N GLN A 38 -31.00 16.55 1.42
CA GLN A 38 -30.58 17.39 0.29
C GLN A 38 -31.13 18.81 0.42
N ALA A 39 -32.38 18.97 0.86
CA ALA A 39 -32.97 20.29 1.11
C ALA A 39 -32.31 21.05 2.26
N ALA A 40 -31.71 20.34 3.24
CA ALA A 40 -30.90 20.97 4.28
C ALA A 40 -29.55 21.43 3.74
N ILE A 41 -28.89 20.60 2.91
CA ILE A 41 -27.65 20.96 2.20
C ILE A 41 -27.87 22.19 1.33
N GLU A 42 -28.97 22.26 0.57
CA GLU A 42 -29.32 23.40 -0.31
C GLU A 42 -29.54 24.72 0.45
N LYS A 43 -29.94 24.66 1.73
CA LYS A 43 -30.16 25.83 2.59
C LYS A 43 -28.91 26.27 3.36
N ALA A 44 -27.90 25.41 3.44
CA ALA A 44 -26.67 25.70 4.16
C ALA A 44 -25.84 26.75 3.42
N GLU A 45 -25.12 27.59 4.18
CA GLU A 45 -24.12 28.51 3.65
C GLU A 45 -22.70 27.90 3.79
N PRO A 46 -21.70 28.30 2.99
CA PRO A 46 -20.33 27.86 3.18
C PRO A 46 -19.85 28.08 4.63
N GLY A 47 -19.31 27.04 5.25
CA GLY A 47 -18.92 27.01 6.66
C GLY A 47 -19.95 26.38 7.59
N ASP A 48 -21.19 26.16 7.15
CA ASP A 48 -22.24 25.53 7.96
C ASP A 48 -22.01 24.03 8.17
N VAL A 49 -22.68 23.49 9.19
CA VAL A 49 -22.72 22.07 9.53
C VAL A 49 -24.13 21.54 9.29
N VAL A 50 -24.28 20.53 8.44
CA VAL A 50 -25.50 19.73 8.31
C VAL A 50 -25.32 18.46 9.13
N ARG A 51 -26.07 18.33 10.24
CA ARG A 51 -25.95 17.21 11.17
C ARG A 51 -27.15 16.28 11.06
N LEU A 52 -26.89 15.02 10.70
CA LEU A 52 -27.88 13.97 10.58
C LEU A 52 -28.11 13.31 11.94
N ALA A 53 -29.35 13.29 12.41
CA ALA A 53 -29.73 12.52 13.59
C ALA A 53 -29.56 11.02 13.34
N THR A 54 -29.43 10.24 14.42
CA THR A 54 -29.48 8.76 14.35
C THR A 54 -30.70 8.29 13.55
N GLY A 55 -30.50 7.31 12.67
CA GLY A 55 -31.56 6.77 11.80
C GLY A 55 -31.12 6.67 10.34
N THR A 56 -32.02 6.20 9.48
CA THR A 56 -31.74 6.03 8.05
C THR A 56 -32.25 7.20 7.22
N HIS A 57 -31.33 7.90 6.57
CA HIS A 57 -31.58 8.97 5.62
C HIS A 57 -31.46 8.43 4.20
N LYS A 58 -32.55 8.47 3.45
CA LYS A 58 -32.65 7.84 2.12
C LYS A 58 -32.36 8.83 0.99
N GLY A 59 -31.68 8.33 -0.03
CA GLY A 59 -31.41 9.06 -1.26
C GLY A 59 -29.96 9.50 -1.40
N SER A 60 -29.55 9.72 -2.64
CA SER A 60 -28.23 10.26 -2.96
C SER A 60 -28.13 11.74 -2.60
N LEU A 61 -26.95 12.15 -2.15
CA LEU A 61 -26.65 13.52 -1.73
C LEU A 61 -25.61 14.16 -2.64
N VAL A 62 -25.76 15.45 -2.91
CA VAL A 62 -24.77 16.28 -3.61
C VAL A 62 -24.33 17.42 -2.70
N ILE A 63 -23.03 17.48 -2.42
CA ILE A 63 -22.38 18.53 -1.63
C ILE A 63 -21.63 19.46 -2.60
N ASP A 64 -22.32 20.51 -3.02
CA ASP A 64 -21.88 21.54 -3.98
C ASP A 64 -21.45 22.86 -3.31
N ARG A 65 -21.41 22.89 -1.97
CA ARG A 65 -20.92 24.02 -1.16
C ARG A 65 -19.98 23.53 -0.05
N ALA A 66 -19.08 24.40 0.41
CA ALA A 66 -18.05 24.08 1.40
C ALA A 66 -18.68 23.97 2.81
N ILE A 67 -19.33 22.85 3.08
CA ILE A 67 -20.01 22.55 4.35
C ILE A 67 -19.45 21.28 4.98
N GLU A 68 -19.76 21.09 6.25
CA GLU A 68 -19.60 19.80 6.92
C GLU A 68 -20.92 19.03 6.92
N LEU A 69 -20.92 17.84 6.32
CA LEU A 69 -21.97 16.85 6.51
C LEU A 69 -21.51 15.84 7.57
N THR A 70 -22.21 15.82 8.71
CA THR A 70 -21.85 14.98 9.85
C THR A 70 -23.03 14.15 10.37
N GLY A 71 -22.78 12.97 10.93
CA GLY A 71 -23.78 12.10 11.55
C GLY A 71 -23.62 11.97 13.07
N GLU A 72 -24.74 11.93 13.78
CA GLU A 72 -24.77 11.34 15.12
C GLU A 72 -24.47 9.83 15.05
N PRO A 73 -23.96 9.20 16.12
CA PRO A 73 -23.74 7.75 16.14
C PRO A 73 -24.97 6.96 15.68
N GLY A 74 -24.81 6.18 14.61
CA GLY A 74 -25.90 5.40 14.01
C GLY A 74 -26.71 6.14 12.92
N ALA A 75 -26.28 7.33 12.49
CA ALA A 75 -26.79 7.96 11.28
C ALA A 75 -26.31 7.20 10.02
N VAL A 76 -27.25 6.80 9.17
CA VAL A 76 -27.02 6.06 7.93
C VAL A 76 -27.47 6.88 6.74
N VAL A 77 -26.66 6.97 5.69
CA VAL A 77 -27.07 7.45 4.37
C VAL A 77 -27.20 6.24 3.43
N ASP A 78 -28.40 6.01 2.92
CA ASP A 78 -28.72 4.89 2.03
C ASP A 78 -29.05 5.39 0.61
N GLY A 79 -28.15 5.14 -0.33
CA GLY A 79 -28.26 5.55 -1.73
C GLY A 79 -29.26 4.74 -2.58
N LEU A 80 -29.98 3.79 -1.96
CA LEU A 80 -31.05 3.01 -2.60
C LEU A 80 -30.60 2.18 -3.82
N GLY A 81 -29.31 1.87 -3.92
CA GLY A 81 -28.74 1.04 -4.97
C GLY A 81 -28.56 1.75 -6.32
N THR A 82 -28.56 3.09 -6.35
CA THR A 82 -28.38 3.85 -7.60
C THR A 82 -27.36 4.98 -7.41
N GLY A 83 -26.55 5.22 -8.44
CA GLY A 83 -25.58 6.33 -8.43
C GLY A 83 -24.51 6.26 -7.33
N ASN A 84 -23.89 7.41 -7.10
CA ASN A 84 -23.09 7.65 -5.90
C ASN A 84 -24.04 7.90 -4.72
N VAL A 85 -23.68 7.42 -3.51
CA VAL A 85 -24.47 7.73 -2.31
C VAL A 85 -24.25 9.20 -1.91
N ILE A 86 -22.99 9.63 -1.89
CA ILE A 86 -22.62 11.03 -1.67
C ILE A 86 -21.66 11.46 -2.78
N LEU A 87 -22.03 12.51 -3.52
CA LEU A 87 -21.20 13.21 -4.49
C LEU A 87 -20.70 14.52 -3.87
N VAL A 88 -19.39 14.66 -3.73
CA VAL A 88 -18.74 15.88 -3.22
C VAL A 88 -18.14 16.65 -4.39
N GLU A 89 -18.63 17.87 -4.61
CA GLU A 89 -18.18 18.76 -5.70
C GLU A 89 -17.51 20.03 -5.18
N ALA A 90 -17.82 20.45 -3.96
CA ALA A 90 -17.25 21.66 -3.37
C ALA A 90 -15.85 21.46 -2.78
N PRO A 91 -14.97 22.47 -2.91
CA PRO A 91 -13.70 22.50 -2.19
C PRO A 91 -13.93 22.55 -0.69
N ASP A 92 -12.99 21.98 0.06
CA ASP A 92 -12.95 21.99 1.53
C ASP A 92 -14.21 21.42 2.23
N ALA A 93 -15.09 20.74 1.48
CA ALA A 93 -16.24 20.05 2.03
C ALA A 93 -15.80 18.86 2.89
N ILE A 94 -16.54 18.62 3.96
CA ILE A 94 -16.24 17.59 4.95
C ILE A 94 -17.40 16.59 5.01
N VAL A 95 -17.08 15.29 4.97
CA VAL A 95 -18.04 14.21 5.20
C VAL A 95 -17.52 13.35 6.35
N ARG A 96 -18.24 13.30 7.48
CA ARG A 96 -17.77 12.57 8.66
C ARG A 96 -18.82 11.87 9.51
N GLY A 97 -18.43 10.78 10.17
CA GLY A 97 -19.25 10.13 11.21
C GLY A 97 -20.50 9.43 10.69
N LEU A 98 -20.53 9.03 9.42
CA LEU A 98 -21.69 8.40 8.78
C LEU A 98 -21.46 6.92 8.47
N GLU A 99 -22.51 6.10 8.60
CA GLU A 99 -22.59 4.85 7.85
C GLU A 99 -23.14 5.15 6.45
N ILE A 100 -22.48 4.65 5.40
CA ILE A 100 -22.82 4.96 4.00
C ILE A 100 -22.93 3.66 3.23
N ARG A 101 -24.09 3.43 2.61
CA ARG A 101 -24.38 2.20 1.86
C ARG A 101 -25.31 2.44 0.69
N GLY A 102 -25.48 1.42 -0.14
CA GLY A 102 -26.46 1.45 -1.22
C GLY A 102 -26.00 2.26 -2.44
N SER A 103 -24.70 2.28 -2.77
CA SER A 103 -24.27 2.78 -4.09
C SER A 103 -24.80 1.90 -5.22
N GLY A 104 -24.87 2.44 -6.43
CA GLY A 104 -25.09 1.63 -7.63
C GLY A 104 -23.98 0.62 -7.92
N GLU A 105 -24.16 -0.19 -8.97
CA GLU A 105 -23.24 -1.26 -9.38
C GLU A 105 -22.55 -1.01 -10.73
N ASN A 106 -22.80 0.14 -11.35
CA ASN A 106 -22.26 0.47 -12.67
C ASN A 106 -20.78 0.93 -12.55
N MET A 107 -19.88 0.02 -12.92
CA MET A 107 -18.43 0.23 -12.98
C MET A 107 -18.00 1.38 -13.90
N PRO A 108 -18.47 1.47 -15.17
CA PRO A 108 -18.20 2.62 -16.03
C PRO A 108 -18.58 3.99 -15.45
N GLU A 109 -19.66 4.06 -14.68
CA GLU A 109 -20.12 5.29 -14.00
C GLU A 109 -19.40 5.55 -12.67
N LEU A 110 -18.50 4.67 -12.24
CA LEU A 110 -17.69 4.81 -11.03
C LEU A 110 -18.51 4.96 -9.73
N ASN A 111 -19.67 4.30 -9.67
CA ASN A 111 -20.58 4.37 -8.51
C ASN A 111 -19.84 4.08 -7.20
N ALA A 112 -19.95 4.97 -6.22
CA ALA A 112 -19.24 4.89 -4.95
C ALA A 112 -20.13 5.23 -3.74
N GLY A 113 -19.70 4.82 -2.56
CA GLY A 113 -20.26 5.34 -1.32
C GLY A 113 -20.02 6.85 -1.22
N ILE A 114 -18.76 7.27 -1.36
CA ILE A 114 -18.40 8.69 -1.50
C ILE A 114 -17.59 8.89 -2.77
N PHE A 115 -18.08 9.72 -3.67
CA PHE A 115 -17.35 10.17 -4.86
C PHE A 115 -16.91 11.62 -4.66
N VAL A 116 -15.60 11.85 -4.66
CA VAL A 116 -15.00 13.19 -4.53
C VAL A 116 -14.56 13.65 -5.90
N ALA A 117 -15.31 14.60 -6.48
CA ALA A 117 -15.09 15.10 -7.82
C ALA A 117 -13.86 16.00 -7.92
N ARG A 118 -13.42 16.26 -9.14
CA ARG A 118 -12.20 17.05 -9.42
C ARG A 118 -12.23 18.46 -8.82
N THR A 119 -13.42 19.04 -8.71
CA THR A 119 -13.65 20.39 -8.16
C THR A 119 -13.53 20.43 -6.63
N ALA A 120 -13.63 19.29 -5.95
CA ALA A 120 -13.60 19.18 -4.50
C ALA A 120 -12.17 19.14 -3.95
N THR A 121 -11.38 20.17 -4.25
CA THR A 121 -10.00 20.30 -3.74
C THR A 121 -10.00 20.43 -2.22
N GLY A 122 -9.06 19.76 -1.55
CA GLY A 122 -8.96 19.82 -0.09
C GLY A 122 -10.09 19.11 0.68
N ALA A 123 -11.03 18.46 0.00
CA ALA A 123 -12.14 17.76 0.64
C ALA A 123 -11.65 16.69 1.64
N LEU A 124 -12.36 16.58 2.76
CA LEU A 124 -12.04 15.68 3.86
C LEU A 124 -13.14 14.64 4.05
N VAL A 125 -12.79 13.37 3.88
CA VAL A 125 -13.64 12.23 4.15
C VAL A 125 -13.08 11.48 5.34
N GLU A 126 -13.74 11.55 6.49
CA GLU A 126 -13.19 11.01 7.73
C GLU A 126 -14.17 10.31 8.67
N ASP A 127 -13.67 9.33 9.43
CA ASP A 127 -14.44 8.66 10.49
C ASP A 127 -15.79 8.10 9.99
N ASN A 128 -15.86 7.69 8.72
CA ASN A 128 -17.06 7.09 8.13
C ASN A 128 -16.94 5.56 8.04
N ARG A 129 -18.08 4.89 8.01
CA ARG A 129 -18.22 3.44 7.79
C ARG A 129 -18.92 3.18 6.46
N LEU A 130 -18.19 2.73 5.45
CA LEU A 130 -18.70 2.50 4.11
C LEU A 130 -18.94 1.01 3.88
N ILE A 131 -20.20 0.60 3.67
CA ILE A 131 -20.62 -0.80 3.66
C ILE A 131 -21.20 -1.18 2.31
N GLU A 132 -20.64 -2.23 1.70
CA GLU A 132 -21.15 -2.91 0.51
C GLU A 132 -21.41 -1.99 -0.70
N ASN A 133 -20.67 -0.89 -0.78
CA ASN A 133 -20.63 -0.05 -1.97
C ASN A 133 -19.74 -0.69 -3.05
N LEU A 134 -19.95 -0.29 -4.31
CA LEU A 134 -19.13 -0.76 -5.44
C LEU A 134 -17.68 -0.31 -5.23
N TYR A 135 -17.47 1.01 -5.15
CA TYR A 135 -16.27 1.62 -4.59
C TYR A 135 -16.61 2.22 -3.23
N GLY A 136 -15.72 2.12 -2.25
CA GLY A 136 -15.93 2.79 -0.96
C GLY A 136 -15.83 4.31 -1.15
N ILE A 137 -14.59 4.78 -1.30
CA ILE A 137 -14.26 6.20 -1.55
C ILE A 137 -13.57 6.30 -2.90
N TYR A 138 -14.00 7.25 -3.74
CA TYR A 138 -13.36 7.52 -5.03
C TYR A 138 -12.87 8.98 -5.08
N LEU A 139 -11.55 9.19 -4.99
CA LEU A 139 -10.89 10.48 -5.14
C LEU A 139 -10.57 10.72 -6.62
N HIS A 140 -11.42 11.46 -7.33
CA HIS A 140 -11.35 11.62 -8.78
C HIS A 140 -10.94 13.03 -9.18
N GLY A 141 -9.64 13.27 -9.38
CA GLY A 141 -9.14 14.60 -9.76
C GLY A 141 -8.95 15.57 -8.60
N ALA A 142 -9.43 15.23 -7.41
CA ALA A 142 -9.52 16.12 -6.26
C ALA A 142 -8.14 16.35 -5.61
N VAL A 143 -7.51 17.47 -5.95
CA VAL A 143 -6.19 17.86 -5.43
C VAL A 143 -6.23 17.99 -3.92
N ASP A 144 -5.21 17.46 -3.25
CA ASP A 144 -5.02 17.54 -1.78
C ASP A 144 -6.20 17.00 -0.94
N SER A 145 -7.10 16.21 -1.55
CA SER A 145 -8.19 15.54 -0.84
C SER A 145 -7.68 14.48 0.15
N ILE A 146 -8.40 14.28 1.25
CA ILE A 146 -7.97 13.43 2.34
C ILE A 146 -9.08 12.42 2.64
N ALA A 147 -8.74 11.13 2.60
CA ALA A 147 -9.53 10.05 3.17
C ALA A 147 -8.81 9.53 4.42
N ARG A 148 -9.34 9.78 5.62
CA ARG A 148 -8.70 9.33 6.86
C ARG A 148 -9.62 8.63 7.84
N ASN A 149 -9.09 7.64 8.57
CA ASN A 149 -9.81 6.94 9.65
C ASN A 149 -11.17 6.34 9.24
N ASN A 150 -11.37 6.05 7.94
CA ASN A 150 -12.60 5.41 7.48
C ASN A 150 -12.48 3.88 7.60
N GLU A 151 -13.61 3.23 7.83
CA GLU A 151 -13.74 1.79 7.70
C GLU A 151 -14.52 1.46 6.42
N VAL A 152 -13.90 0.71 5.51
CA VAL A 152 -14.52 0.28 4.25
C VAL A 152 -14.68 -1.23 4.25
N ILE A 153 -15.92 -1.70 4.10
CA ILE A 153 -16.26 -3.12 3.99
C ILE A 153 -16.86 -3.36 2.61
N GLY A 154 -16.07 -3.96 1.73
CA GLY A 154 -16.48 -4.27 0.36
C GLY A 154 -17.54 -5.36 0.28
N ARG A 155 -18.21 -5.45 -0.87
CA ARG A 155 -19.24 -6.45 -1.17
C ARG A 155 -18.71 -7.88 -1.03
N ARG A 156 -19.51 -8.74 -0.41
CA ARG A 156 -19.23 -10.17 -0.25
C ARG A 156 -20.16 -11.00 -1.12
N ASN A 157 -19.83 -12.28 -1.31
CA ASN A 157 -20.63 -13.25 -2.06
C ASN A 157 -20.87 -12.89 -3.54
N VAL A 158 -20.03 -12.04 -4.12
CA VAL A 158 -20.01 -11.70 -5.54
C VAL A 158 -18.65 -12.08 -6.14
N ARG A 159 -18.57 -12.17 -7.47
CA ARG A 159 -17.27 -12.43 -8.11
C ARG A 159 -16.35 -11.23 -7.89
N MET A 160 -15.05 -11.49 -7.73
CA MET A 160 -14.02 -10.45 -7.57
C MET A 160 -14.01 -9.42 -8.71
N THR A 161 -14.44 -9.80 -9.92
CA THR A 161 -14.53 -8.88 -11.06
C THR A 161 -15.69 -7.89 -10.96
N GLN A 162 -16.66 -8.16 -10.09
CA GLN A 162 -17.84 -7.33 -9.83
C GLN A 162 -17.65 -6.40 -8.63
N THR A 163 -16.54 -6.52 -7.89
CA THR A 163 -16.21 -5.63 -6.78
C THR A 163 -15.33 -4.48 -7.26
N GLY A 164 -15.58 -3.28 -6.74
CA GLY A 164 -14.63 -2.18 -6.83
C GLY A 164 -13.62 -2.23 -5.68
N SER A 165 -12.73 -1.24 -5.69
CA SER A 165 -11.70 -1.09 -4.66
C SER A 165 -12.25 -0.33 -3.45
N GLY A 166 -11.65 -0.52 -2.28
CA GLY A 166 -12.06 0.19 -1.06
C GLY A 166 -11.88 1.70 -1.20
N ILE A 167 -10.65 2.14 -1.51
CA ILE A 167 -10.34 3.54 -1.80
C ILE A 167 -9.63 3.62 -3.16
N SER A 168 -10.22 4.36 -4.09
CA SER A 168 -9.70 4.59 -5.44
C SER A 168 -9.20 6.02 -5.60
N ILE A 169 -8.05 6.19 -6.25
CA ILE A 169 -7.45 7.49 -6.55
C ILE A 169 -7.20 7.54 -8.05
N TRP A 170 -7.78 8.54 -8.73
CA TRP A 170 -7.51 8.79 -10.14
C TRP A 170 -7.12 10.25 -10.33
N ASN A 171 -5.88 10.48 -10.80
CA ASN A 171 -5.36 11.82 -11.10
C ASN A 171 -5.64 12.87 -10.02
N ALA A 172 -5.44 12.52 -8.75
CA ALA A 172 -5.66 13.40 -7.61
C ALA A 172 -4.31 13.71 -6.91
N PRO A 173 -3.49 14.64 -7.46
CA PRO A 173 -2.20 14.99 -6.88
C PRO A 173 -2.32 15.43 -5.43
N GLY A 174 -1.38 15.00 -4.58
CA GLY A 174 -1.37 15.41 -3.17
C GLY A 174 -2.40 14.72 -2.28
N ALA A 175 -3.30 13.91 -2.84
CA ALA A 175 -4.28 13.16 -2.08
C ALA A 175 -3.64 12.24 -1.03
N LYS A 176 -4.32 12.12 0.12
CA LYS A 176 -3.83 11.38 1.30
C LYS A 176 -4.84 10.33 1.72
N VAL A 177 -4.35 9.11 1.98
CA VAL A 177 -5.15 7.99 2.49
C VAL A 177 -4.48 7.51 3.78
N ILE A 178 -5.05 7.88 4.92
CA ILE A 178 -4.37 7.76 6.22
C ILE A 178 -5.22 7.03 7.26
N GLY A 179 -4.68 6.00 7.91
CA GLY A 179 -5.35 5.38 9.07
C GLY A 179 -6.66 4.65 8.74
N ASN A 180 -6.92 4.34 7.46
CA ASN A 180 -8.15 3.65 7.05
C ASN A 180 -8.02 2.15 7.29
N THR A 181 -9.16 1.51 7.57
CA THR A 181 -9.29 0.06 7.63
C THR A 181 -10.15 -0.42 6.46
N ILE A 182 -9.61 -1.30 5.62
CA ILE A 182 -10.27 -1.75 4.39
C ILE A 182 -10.34 -3.27 4.38
N ARG A 183 -11.54 -3.82 4.23
CA ARG A 183 -11.79 -5.26 4.23
C ARG A 183 -12.66 -5.66 3.07
N TYR A 184 -12.31 -6.77 2.42
CA TYR A 184 -13.05 -7.32 1.28
C TYR A 184 -13.16 -6.35 0.10
N GLY A 185 -13.74 -6.83 -1.00
CA GLY A 185 -13.73 -6.10 -2.27
C GLY A 185 -12.49 -6.43 -3.11
N ARG A 186 -12.24 -5.62 -4.15
CA ARG A 186 -11.19 -5.91 -5.13
C ARG A 186 -9.81 -5.58 -4.59
N ASP A 187 -9.45 -4.30 -4.54
CA ASP A 187 -8.18 -3.84 -3.99
C ASP A 187 -8.46 -2.95 -2.77
N GLY A 188 -7.51 -2.87 -1.83
CA GLY A 188 -7.60 -1.98 -0.68
C GLY A 188 -7.53 -0.52 -1.12
N ILE A 189 -6.33 -0.10 -1.48
CA ILE A 189 -6.05 1.20 -2.10
C ILE A 189 -5.63 0.98 -3.55
N TYR A 190 -6.38 1.55 -4.50
CA TYR A 190 -6.02 1.55 -5.91
C TYR A 190 -5.70 2.98 -6.36
N THR A 191 -4.55 3.18 -6.99
CA THR A 191 -4.17 4.49 -7.54
C THR A 191 -3.76 4.39 -9.00
N ASN A 192 -4.24 5.33 -9.81
CA ASN A 192 -3.91 5.44 -11.22
C ASN A 192 -3.64 6.89 -11.64
N ALA A 193 -2.56 7.11 -12.40
CA ALA A 193 -2.23 8.35 -13.07
C ALA A 193 -2.17 9.57 -12.13
N SER A 194 -1.53 9.45 -10.97
CA SER A 194 -1.47 10.49 -9.93
C SER A 194 -0.02 10.84 -9.54
N LYS A 195 0.17 11.71 -8.53
CA LYS A 195 1.50 12.05 -8.00
C LYS A 195 1.48 12.66 -6.60
N ASN A 196 2.60 12.59 -5.90
CA ASN A 196 2.80 13.22 -4.58
C ASN A 196 1.74 12.78 -3.55
N ASN A 197 1.27 11.54 -3.64
CA ASN A 197 0.27 11.00 -2.72
C ASN A 197 0.92 10.42 -1.47
N VAL A 198 0.16 10.35 -0.38
CA VAL A 198 0.61 9.72 0.87
C VAL A 198 -0.39 8.65 1.29
N PHE A 199 0.05 7.39 1.31
CA PHE A 199 -0.71 6.26 1.83
C PHE A 199 -0.04 5.78 3.11
N GLN A 200 -0.65 6.08 4.26
CA GLN A 200 0.01 5.94 5.55
C GLN A 200 -0.84 5.24 6.60
N ASN A 201 -0.25 4.30 7.34
CA ASN A 201 -0.85 3.64 8.50
C ASN A 201 -2.23 3.00 8.23
N ASN A 202 -2.48 2.52 7.00
CA ASN A 202 -3.72 1.83 6.67
C ASN A 202 -3.61 0.33 6.98
N LEU A 203 -4.73 -0.27 7.37
CA LEU A 203 -4.89 -1.72 7.50
C LEU A 203 -5.76 -2.24 6.35
N MET A 204 -5.25 -3.20 5.59
CA MET A 204 -5.98 -3.80 4.46
C MET A 204 -5.98 -5.32 4.59
N GLU A 205 -7.18 -5.91 4.65
CA GLU A 205 -7.36 -7.34 4.92
C GLU A 205 -8.31 -8.03 3.95
N ASN A 206 -7.94 -9.22 3.50
CA ASN A 206 -8.77 -10.08 2.63
C ASN A 206 -9.23 -9.39 1.34
N VAL A 207 -8.38 -8.55 0.75
CA VAL A 207 -8.52 -7.99 -0.59
C VAL A 207 -7.58 -8.71 -1.55
N ARG A 208 -7.73 -8.48 -2.86
CA ARG A 208 -6.79 -8.95 -3.86
C ARG A 208 -5.43 -8.29 -3.63
N PHE A 209 -5.37 -6.97 -3.78
CA PHE A 209 -4.15 -6.18 -3.57
C PHE A 209 -4.36 -5.21 -2.41
N ALA A 210 -3.49 -5.21 -1.41
CA ALA A 210 -3.59 -4.24 -0.32
C ALA A 210 -3.39 -2.83 -0.86
N VAL A 211 -2.28 -2.61 -1.57
CA VAL A 211 -2.00 -1.37 -2.31
C VAL A 211 -1.64 -1.70 -3.75
N HIS A 212 -2.34 -1.08 -4.69
CA HIS A 212 -2.19 -1.28 -6.13
C HIS A 212 -1.86 0.05 -6.82
N TYR A 213 -0.60 0.21 -7.19
CA TYR A 213 -0.11 1.38 -7.94
C TYR A 213 -0.16 1.15 -9.44
N MET A 214 -0.64 2.15 -10.17
CA MET A 214 -0.46 2.32 -11.60
C MET A 214 -0.09 3.77 -11.88
N TYR A 215 1.03 4.04 -12.56
CA TYR A 215 1.38 5.37 -13.08
C TYR A 215 1.29 6.51 -12.05
N THR A 216 1.68 6.25 -10.80
CA THR A 216 1.55 7.21 -9.70
C THR A 216 2.89 7.53 -9.07
N ASP A 217 3.46 8.69 -9.38
CA ASP A 217 4.87 9.00 -9.13
C ASP A 217 5.11 9.87 -7.89
N ARG A 218 6.33 9.80 -7.32
CA ARG A 218 6.77 10.67 -6.21
C ARG A 218 5.87 10.60 -4.97
N SER A 219 5.24 9.46 -4.76
CA SER A 219 4.33 9.20 -3.65
C SER A 219 5.01 8.39 -2.54
N GLU A 220 4.32 8.30 -1.41
CA GLU A 220 4.80 7.65 -0.20
C GLU A 220 3.81 6.55 0.22
N VAL A 221 4.35 5.37 0.54
CA VAL A 221 3.62 4.22 1.09
C VAL A 221 4.31 3.85 2.39
N ILE A 222 3.75 4.28 3.53
CA ILE A 222 4.46 4.27 4.81
C ILE A 222 3.65 3.59 5.92
N GLY A 223 4.25 2.65 6.65
CA GLY A 223 3.65 2.13 7.89
C GLY A 223 2.35 1.36 7.70
N ASN A 224 2.04 0.92 6.47
CA ASN A 224 0.79 0.21 6.18
C ASN A 224 0.91 -1.27 6.53
N ILE A 225 -0.21 -1.88 6.89
CA ILE A 225 -0.32 -3.30 7.20
C ILE A 225 -1.22 -3.97 6.15
N SER A 226 -0.64 -4.91 5.42
CA SER A 226 -1.33 -5.86 4.55
C SER A 226 -1.46 -7.19 5.28
N ARG A 227 -2.68 -7.75 5.35
CA ARG A 227 -2.92 -9.05 5.98
C ARG A 227 -3.84 -9.93 5.16
N ASN A 228 -3.44 -11.19 4.97
CA ASN A 228 -4.28 -12.19 4.31
C ASN A 228 -4.81 -11.77 2.93
N ASN A 229 -4.04 -10.99 2.16
CA ASN A 229 -4.40 -10.57 0.80
C ASN A 229 -3.83 -11.53 -0.25
N SER A 230 -4.23 -11.41 -1.51
CA SER A 230 -3.53 -12.13 -2.60
C SER A 230 -2.12 -11.58 -2.77
N VAL A 231 -1.98 -10.26 -2.84
CA VAL A 231 -0.70 -9.54 -2.85
C VAL A 231 -0.76 -8.40 -1.85
N GLY A 232 0.33 -8.19 -1.13
CA GLY A 232 0.45 -7.04 -0.24
C GLY A 232 0.59 -5.74 -1.00
N PHE A 233 1.81 -5.42 -1.42
CA PHE A 233 2.12 -4.15 -2.06
C PHE A 233 2.49 -4.37 -3.53
N ALA A 234 1.53 -4.12 -4.44
CA ALA A 234 1.74 -4.17 -5.89
C ALA A 234 2.13 -2.77 -6.41
N ILE A 235 3.44 -2.55 -6.55
CA ILE A 235 4.04 -1.29 -6.98
C ILE A 235 4.35 -1.36 -8.47
N MET A 236 3.50 -0.77 -9.31
CA MET A 236 3.59 -0.93 -10.77
C MET A 236 3.68 0.40 -11.53
N TYR A 237 4.51 0.41 -12.57
CA TYR A 237 4.65 1.50 -13.55
C TYR A 237 4.82 2.89 -12.93
N THR A 238 5.73 3.01 -11.97
CA THR A 238 5.87 4.22 -11.14
C THR A 238 7.33 4.57 -10.91
N ASN A 239 7.60 5.83 -10.59
CA ASN A 239 8.93 6.35 -10.35
C ASN A 239 9.02 7.15 -9.04
N ARG A 240 10.15 6.99 -8.37
CA ARG A 240 10.55 7.79 -7.20
C ARG A 240 9.61 7.65 -6.00
N LEU A 241 9.17 6.43 -5.71
CA LEU A 241 8.39 6.17 -4.50
C LEU A 241 9.29 6.07 -3.27
N LYS A 242 8.69 6.35 -2.11
CA LYS A 242 9.18 5.92 -0.81
C LYS A 242 8.25 4.83 -0.29
N VAL A 243 8.70 3.59 -0.25
CA VAL A 243 7.97 2.45 0.30
C VAL A 243 8.67 2.07 1.59
N MET A 244 8.12 2.51 2.73
CA MET A 244 8.84 2.46 4.00
C MET A 244 8.04 1.85 5.15
N ASN A 245 8.69 1.01 5.96
CA ASN A 245 8.14 0.50 7.22
C ASN A 245 6.77 -0.21 7.07
N ASN A 246 6.47 -0.76 5.89
CA ASN A 246 5.22 -1.48 5.67
C ASN A 246 5.36 -2.94 6.11
N ILE A 247 4.26 -3.55 6.52
CA ILE A 247 4.20 -4.96 6.94
C ILE A 247 3.26 -5.70 5.99
N SER A 248 3.77 -6.73 5.32
CA SER A 248 2.98 -7.76 4.65
C SER A 248 2.98 -9.02 5.51
N ASP A 249 1.79 -9.46 5.91
CA ASP A 249 1.61 -10.55 6.88
C ASP A 249 0.64 -11.61 6.37
N GLY A 250 1.17 -12.76 5.96
CA GLY A 250 0.34 -13.86 5.47
C GLY A 250 -0.36 -13.58 4.13
N ASP A 251 0.23 -12.73 3.28
CA ASP A 251 -0.21 -12.57 1.89
C ASP A 251 0.11 -13.84 1.09
N ARG A 252 -0.67 -14.11 0.03
CA ARG A 252 -0.66 -15.43 -0.65
C ARG A 252 0.44 -15.56 -1.70
N ASP A 253 0.52 -14.60 -2.62
CA ASP A 253 1.35 -14.69 -3.82
C ASP A 253 2.65 -13.89 -3.64
N HIS A 254 2.50 -12.59 -3.35
CA HIS A 254 3.62 -11.66 -3.21
C HIS A 254 3.43 -10.78 -2.00
N GLY A 255 4.47 -10.61 -1.18
CA GLY A 255 4.44 -9.62 -0.11
C GLY A 255 4.67 -8.20 -0.65
N LEU A 256 5.76 -8.05 -1.42
CA LEU A 256 6.10 -6.82 -2.12
C LEU A 256 6.42 -7.13 -3.60
N LEU A 257 5.73 -6.48 -4.52
CA LEU A 257 5.90 -6.68 -5.96
C LEU A 257 6.26 -5.35 -6.60
N LEU A 258 7.41 -5.29 -7.28
CA LEU A 258 7.85 -4.16 -8.08
C LEU A 258 7.85 -4.56 -9.56
N ASN A 259 7.02 -3.90 -10.35
CA ASN A 259 6.93 -4.11 -11.79
C ASN A 259 7.05 -2.77 -12.53
N TYR A 260 8.14 -2.52 -13.28
CA TYR A 260 8.39 -1.18 -13.85
C TYR A 260 8.37 -0.05 -12.80
N ALA A 261 8.82 -0.35 -11.58
CA ALA A 261 8.97 0.62 -10.52
C ALA A 261 10.43 1.07 -10.43
N ASN A 262 10.73 2.35 -10.63
CA ASN A 262 12.10 2.82 -10.77
C ASN A 262 12.49 3.94 -9.80
N SER A 263 13.79 4.05 -9.54
CA SER A 263 14.39 5.14 -8.75
C SER A 263 13.74 5.34 -7.38
N SER A 264 13.23 4.27 -6.77
CA SER A 264 12.48 4.29 -5.52
C SER A 264 13.34 3.85 -4.34
N VAL A 265 12.95 4.30 -3.15
CA VAL A 265 13.54 3.88 -1.88
C VAL A 265 12.58 2.89 -1.23
N VAL A 266 13.09 1.69 -0.94
CA VAL A 266 12.35 0.60 -0.29
C VAL A 266 13.10 0.25 0.98
N SER A 267 12.58 0.65 2.14
CA SER A 267 13.33 0.50 3.39
C SER A 267 12.49 0.22 4.62
N GLY A 268 13.00 -0.58 5.56
CA GLY A 268 12.30 -0.89 6.81
C GLY A 268 11.09 -1.81 6.64
N ASN A 269 10.80 -2.31 5.43
CA ASN A 269 9.62 -3.12 5.19
C ASN A 269 9.81 -4.54 5.71
N GLN A 270 8.73 -5.16 6.16
CA GLN A 270 8.70 -6.53 6.64
C GLN A 270 7.72 -7.34 5.82
N VAL A 271 8.16 -8.49 5.32
CA VAL A 271 7.30 -9.50 4.71
C VAL A 271 7.41 -10.77 5.52
N ILE A 272 6.26 -11.25 5.99
CA ILE A 272 6.15 -12.36 6.93
C ILE A 272 5.29 -13.45 6.31
N GLY A 273 5.94 -14.52 5.88
CA GLY A 273 5.27 -15.70 5.39
C GLY A 273 4.78 -16.64 6.50
N ARG A 274 3.73 -17.40 6.18
CA ARG A 274 3.06 -18.35 7.06
C ARG A 274 2.56 -19.55 6.24
N MET A 275 2.41 -20.70 6.89
CA MET A 275 1.63 -21.80 6.31
C MET A 275 0.15 -21.39 6.31
N GLN A 276 -0.52 -21.56 5.17
CA GLN A 276 -1.89 -21.12 4.94
C GLN A 276 -2.72 -22.25 4.31
N PRO A 277 -4.04 -22.30 4.51
CA PRO A 277 -4.91 -23.31 3.88
C PRO A 277 -4.78 -23.30 2.36
N ILE A 278 -4.71 -24.49 1.74
CA ILE A 278 -4.56 -24.63 0.29
C ILE A 278 -5.74 -24.03 -0.48
N ASP A 279 -6.93 -23.96 0.12
CA ASP A 279 -8.14 -23.39 -0.48
C ASP A 279 -7.92 -21.95 -0.97
N ARG A 280 -6.99 -21.20 -0.36
CA ARG A 280 -6.62 -19.87 -0.85
C ARG A 280 -6.08 -19.88 -2.29
N TRP A 281 -5.51 -20.98 -2.76
CA TRP A 281 -5.05 -21.17 -4.15
C TRP A 281 -6.13 -21.79 -5.05
N LEU A 282 -7.15 -22.46 -4.47
CA LEU A 282 -8.19 -23.19 -5.20
C LEU A 282 -9.46 -22.35 -5.40
N ASP A 283 -9.93 -21.67 -4.36
CA ASP A 283 -11.14 -20.82 -4.37
C ASP A 283 -10.96 -19.54 -5.19
N ALA A 284 -9.72 -19.14 -5.40
CA ALA A 284 -9.36 -18.11 -6.36
C ALA A 284 -9.42 -18.71 -7.77
N GLY A 285 -10.64 -18.95 -8.28
CA GLY A 285 -10.92 -19.48 -9.61
C GLY A 285 -9.83 -19.10 -10.61
N VAL A 286 -8.99 -20.10 -10.92
CA VAL A 286 -7.71 -20.03 -11.63
C VAL A 286 -7.43 -18.64 -12.21
N GLN A 287 -6.67 -17.82 -11.47
CA GLN A 287 -6.02 -16.65 -12.07
C GLN A 287 -4.99 -17.16 -13.08
N LYS A 288 -5.45 -17.44 -14.30
CA LYS A 288 -4.56 -17.55 -15.46
C LYS A 288 -4.00 -16.16 -15.74
N GLY A 289 -2.71 -16.00 -15.45
CA GLY A 289 -1.95 -14.78 -15.68
C GLY A 289 -1.86 -13.91 -14.43
N GLU A 290 -0.69 -13.92 -13.79
CA GLU A 290 -0.28 -12.82 -12.93
C GLU A 290 -0.47 -11.51 -13.72
N HIS A 291 -1.40 -10.67 -13.31
CA HIS A 291 -1.52 -9.22 -13.53
C HIS A 291 -0.56 -8.55 -14.55
N GLY A 292 -0.63 -8.92 -15.84
CA GLY A 292 0.22 -8.36 -16.90
C GLY A 292 1.70 -8.77 -16.86
N LEU A 293 2.05 -9.79 -16.08
CA LEU A 293 3.37 -10.41 -15.96
C LEU A 293 3.42 -11.70 -16.79
N PRO A 294 4.60 -12.07 -17.33
CA PRO A 294 4.78 -13.36 -17.99
C PRO A 294 4.41 -14.51 -17.04
N THR A 295 3.62 -15.47 -17.50
CA THR A 295 3.27 -16.65 -16.73
C THR A 295 4.50 -17.53 -16.52
N GLU A 296 5.01 -17.61 -15.29
CA GLU A 296 5.91 -18.69 -14.89
C GLU A 296 5.11 -19.98 -14.67
N GLU A 297 5.72 -21.14 -14.92
CA GLU A 297 5.12 -22.45 -14.65
C GLU A 297 4.72 -22.54 -13.16
N GLN A 298 3.40 -22.50 -12.90
CA GLN A 298 2.85 -22.77 -11.59
C GLN A 298 3.11 -24.24 -11.24
N GLN A 299 3.80 -24.49 -10.13
CA GLN A 299 3.83 -25.83 -9.55
C GLN A 299 2.39 -26.17 -9.13
N ALA A 300 1.77 -27.10 -9.87
CA ALA A 300 0.46 -27.62 -9.53
C ALA A 300 0.49 -28.19 -8.11
N ALA A 301 -0.54 -27.89 -7.31
CA ALA A 301 -0.69 -28.49 -5.99
C ALA A 301 -0.64 -30.02 -6.12
N THR A 302 0.25 -30.65 -5.37
CA THR A 302 0.33 -32.12 -5.30
C THR A 302 -0.90 -32.66 -4.59
N ALA A 303 -1.48 -33.76 -5.10
CA ALA A 303 -2.64 -34.40 -4.48
C ALA A 303 -2.36 -34.71 -3.00
N GLY A 304 -3.19 -34.16 -2.09
CA GLY A 304 -3.08 -34.35 -0.63
C GLY A 304 -2.47 -33.20 0.17
N GLU A 305 -2.00 -32.12 -0.47
CA GLU A 305 -1.51 -30.93 0.23
C GLU A 305 -2.68 -30.12 0.85
N THR A 306 -2.67 -29.91 2.17
CA THR A 306 -3.71 -29.16 2.90
C THR A 306 -3.29 -27.73 3.26
N MET A 307 -1.99 -27.48 3.33
CA MET A 307 -1.40 -26.20 3.72
C MET A 307 -0.24 -25.88 2.79
N ARG A 308 -0.13 -24.60 2.39
CA ARG A 308 0.94 -24.10 1.53
C ARG A 308 1.56 -22.83 2.12
N LEU A 309 2.88 -22.67 1.93
CA LEU A 309 3.61 -21.50 2.42
C LEU A 309 3.37 -20.29 1.51
N GLY A 310 2.79 -19.23 2.07
CA GLY A 310 2.63 -17.94 1.41
C GLY A 310 3.27 -16.79 2.21
N PRO A 311 3.82 -15.74 1.58
CA PRO A 311 3.75 -15.53 0.14
C PRO A 311 4.71 -16.44 -0.63
N GLU A 312 4.35 -16.75 -1.88
CA GLU A 312 5.23 -17.50 -2.78
C GLU A 312 6.56 -16.75 -2.99
N LYS A 313 6.50 -15.43 -3.11
CA LYS A 313 7.67 -14.56 -3.21
C LYS A 313 7.54 -13.45 -2.16
N CYS A 314 8.48 -13.37 -1.23
CA CYS A 314 8.53 -12.29 -0.25
C CYS A 314 8.65 -10.94 -0.98
N VAL A 315 9.65 -10.82 -1.86
CA VAL A 315 9.76 -9.72 -2.81
C VAL A 315 9.97 -10.22 -4.24
N PHE A 316 9.23 -9.63 -5.19
CA PHE A 316 9.40 -9.87 -6.62
C PHE A 316 9.78 -8.58 -7.33
N ILE A 317 10.88 -8.60 -8.08
CA ILE A 317 11.45 -7.44 -8.77
C ILE A 317 11.52 -7.76 -10.26
N TYR A 318 10.64 -7.14 -11.03
CA TYR A 318 10.51 -7.32 -12.47
C TYR A 318 10.64 -6.00 -13.23
N ASN A 319 11.68 -5.89 -14.07
CA ASN A 319 12.00 -4.70 -14.85
C ASN A 319 11.94 -3.40 -14.03
N ALA A 320 12.42 -3.46 -12.80
CA ALA A 320 12.40 -2.37 -11.83
C ALA A 320 13.84 -1.93 -11.59
N ASN A 321 14.15 -0.66 -11.86
CA ASN A 321 15.52 -0.19 -12.03
C ASN A 321 15.90 0.93 -11.05
N LYS A 322 17.17 1.00 -10.68
CA LYS A 322 17.75 2.08 -9.87
C LYS A 322 17.09 2.26 -8.50
N ASN A 323 16.51 1.20 -7.94
CA ASN A 323 15.90 1.24 -6.62
C ASN A 323 16.94 0.96 -5.54
N LYS A 324 16.69 1.47 -4.33
CA LYS A 324 17.50 1.21 -3.14
C LYS A 324 16.69 0.39 -2.14
N PHE A 325 17.14 -0.83 -1.89
CA PHE A 325 16.56 -1.73 -0.90
C PHE A 325 17.48 -1.79 0.32
N THR A 326 17.05 -1.16 1.41
CA THR A 326 17.84 -1.06 2.64
C THR A 326 17.05 -1.44 3.87
N ASP A 327 17.63 -2.27 4.73
CA ASP A 327 17.03 -2.62 6.02
C ASP A 327 15.60 -3.14 5.86
N ASN A 328 15.35 -4.08 4.94
CA ASN A 328 14.08 -4.80 4.84
C ASN A 328 14.23 -6.22 5.39
N SER A 329 13.15 -6.78 5.96
CA SER A 329 13.11 -8.16 6.46
C SER A 329 12.17 -9.01 5.62
N PHE A 330 12.69 -10.07 5.02
CA PHE A 330 11.96 -11.03 4.21
C PHE A 330 12.04 -12.40 4.86
N LYS A 331 10.97 -12.81 5.55
CA LYS A 331 10.98 -14.01 6.40
C LYS A 331 9.92 -15.04 6.07
N ASN A 332 10.29 -16.31 6.19
CA ASN A 332 9.41 -17.48 6.08
C ASN A 332 8.63 -17.56 4.76
N CYS A 333 9.22 -17.12 3.64
CA CYS A 333 8.61 -17.19 2.31
C CYS A 333 9.09 -18.41 1.53
N SER A 334 8.33 -18.80 0.48
CA SER A 334 8.81 -19.85 -0.43
C SER A 334 10.07 -19.40 -1.18
N ILE A 335 10.09 -18.14 -1.62
CA ILE A 335 11.26 -17.46 -2.17
C ILE A 335 11.44 -16.12 -1.44
N GLY A 336 12.63 -15.86 -0.88
CA GLY A 336 12.94 -14.60 -0.19
C GLY A 336 12.91 -13.42 -1.15
N ILE A 337 13.65 -13.52 -2.25
CA ILE A 337 13.64 -12.54 -3.34
C ILE A 337 13.68 -13.24 -4.69
N HIS A 338 12.80 -12.85 -5.60
CA HIS A 338 12.86 -13.23 -7.00
C HIS A 338 13.21 -11.99 -7.84
N PHE A 339 14.38 -12.03 -8.47
CA PHE A 339 14.99 -10.92 -9.19
C PHE A 339 15.23 -11.28 -10.65
N THR A 340 14.61 -10.54 -11.58
CA THR A 340 14.73 -10.81 -13.01
C THR A 340 15.80 -9.95 -13.70
N ALA A 341 16.38 -10.45 -14.79
CA ALA A 341 17.52 -9.85 -15.50
C ALA A 341 17.28 -8.41 -15.97
N GLY A 342 16.04 -8.02 -16.23
CA GLY A 342 15.71 -6.66 -16.70
C GLY A 342 15.82 -5.59 -15.61
N SER A 343 16.02 -5.98 -14.34
CA SER A 343 16.08 -5.08 -13.20
C SER A 343 17.52 -4.63 -12.95
N GLU A 344 17.89 -3.44 -13.42
CA GLU A 344 19.26 -2.93 -13.42
C GLU A 344 19.50 -1.79 -12.42
N GLY A 345 20.75 -1.67 -11.95
CA GLY A 345 21.21 -0.55 -11.12
C GLY A 345 20.57 -0.49 -9.73
N ASN A 346 19.95 -1.58 -9.27
CA ASN A 346 19.39 -1.65 -7.93
C ASN A 346 20.49 -1.92 -6.89
N THR A 347 20.37 -1.29 -5.72
CA THR A 347 21.23 -1.55 -4.56
C THR A 347 20.46 -2.36 -3.54
N MET A 348 21.03 -3.48 -3.06
CA MET A 348 20.43 -4.40 -2.11
C MET A 348 21.41 -4.60 -0.94
N THR A 349 21.25 -3.86 0.15
CA THR A 349 22.18 -3.88 1.29
C THR A 349 21.48 -3.72 2.63
N GLY A 350 21.99 -4.36 3.68
CA GLY A 350 21.41 -4.29 5.02
C GLY A 350 20.06 -5.01 5.15
N ASN A 351 19.62 -5.77 4.14
CA ASN A 351 18.38 -6.53 4.24
C ASN A 351 18.61 -7.84 5.00
N ALA A 352 17.54 -8.44 5.51
CA ALA A 352 17.55 -9.71 6.20
C ALA A 352 16.68 -10.73 5.46
N PHE A 353 17.29 -11.82 4.98
CA PHE A 353 16.62 -12.96 4.36
C PHE A 353 16.60 -14.13 5.34
N ILE A 354 15.44 -14.39 5.94
CA ILE A 354 15.34 -15.23 7.14
C ILE A 354 14.42 -16.43 6.88
N ASN A 355 14.94 -17.65 7.03
CA ASN A 355 14.18 -18.90 6.98
C ASN A 355 13.28 -19.04 5.75
N ASN A 356 13.68 -18.44 4.63
CA ASN A 356 12.99 -18.66 3.36
C ASN A 356 13.33 -20.05 2.84
N ARG A 357 12.38 -20.73 2.19
CA ARG A 357 12.67 -22.04 1.58
C ARG A 357 13.81 -21.89 0.57
N ASN A 358 13.82 -20.83 -0.22
CA ASN A 358 14.97 -20.44 -1.04
C ASN A 358 15.22 -18.94 -0.86
N GLN A 359 16.44 -18.53 -0.54
CA GLN A 359 16.71 -17.12 -0.26
C GLN A 359 16.58 -16.24 -1.51
N LEU A 360 17.16 -16.67 -2.64
CA LEU A 360 17.18 -15.93 -3.89
C LEU A 360 16.85 -16.83 -5.09
N LYS A 361 15.95 -16.33 -5.94
CA LYS A 361 15.82 -16.76 -7.33
C LYS A 361 16.31 -15.61 -8.23
N TYR A 362 17.47 -15.78 -8.85
CA TYR A 362 18.00 -14.83 -9.84
C TYR A 362 17.87 -15.41 -11.24
N VAL A 363 17.19 -14.68 -12.13
CA VAL A 363 17.02 -15.05 -13.53
C VAL A 363 17.82 -14.07 -14.36
N GLY A 364 19.11 -14.34 -14.56
CA GLY A 364 20.01 -13.52 -15.38
C GLY A 364 21.39 -14.15 -15.56
N THR A 365 22.22 -13.51 -16.38
CA THR A 365 23.57 -13.99 -16.73
C THR A 365 24.70 -13.09 -16.23
N ARG A 366 24.36 -11.98 -15.55
CA ARG A 366 25.33 -11.00 -15.06
C ARG A 366 25.79 -11.32 -13.65
N ASN A 367 26.97 -10.84 -13.30
CA ASN A 367 27.47 -10.87 -11.92
C ASN A 367 27.04 -9.59 -11.20
N LEU A 368 26.40 -9.75 -10.04
CA LEU A 368 25.95 -8.67 -9.18
C LEU A 368 26.58 -8.84 -7.79
N ASP A 369 27.16 -7.77 -7.25
CA ASP A 369 27.54 -7.70 -5.85
C ASP A 369 26.43 -6.98 -5.06
N TRP A 370 25.85 -7.66 -4.08
CA TRP A 370 24.82 -7.14 -3.18
C TRP A 370 25.44 -6.70 -1.85
N SER A 371 26.61 -6.09 -1.93
CA SER A 371 27.19 -5.27 -0.90
C SER A 371 27.47 -3.87 -1.44
N HIS A 372 27.50 -2.90 -0.54
CA HIS A 372 27.81 -1.51 -0.86
C HIS A 372 28.57 -0.91 0.31
N GLU A 373 29.67 -0.22 0.03
CA GLU A 373 30.50 0.45 1.05
C GLU A 373 30.89 -0.47 2.23
N GLY A 374 31.24 -1.72 1.93
CA GLY A 374 31.67 -2.71 2.95
C GLY A 374 30.53 -3.33 3.75
N ARG A 375 29.26 -3.13 3.34
CA ARG A 375 28.09 -3.68 4.02
C ARG A 375 27.20 -4.46 3.07
N GLY A 376 26.96 -5.74 3.39
CA GLY A 376 26.06 -6.64 2.68
C GLY A 376 24.73 -6.86 3.37
N ASN A 377 24.15 -8.04 3.20
CA ASN A 377 22.86 -8.46 3.75
C ASN A 377 23.05 -9.61 4.75
N TYR A 378 22.06 -9.82 5.60
CA TYR A 378 21.97 -10.99 6.47
C TYR A 378 21.24 -12.13 5.76
N TRP A 379 21.80 -13.34 5.83
CA TRP A 379 21.24 -14.55 5.24
C TRP A 379 21.24 -15.66 6.29
N SER A 380 20.06 -16.15 6.67
CA SER A 380 19.94 -17.11 7.80
C SER A 380 20.60 -18.48 7.56
N ASP A 381 20.91 -18.80 6.31
CA ASP A 381 21.57 -20.03 5.86
C ASP A 381 23.03 -19.79 5.42
N ASN A 382 23.60 -18.61 5.70
CA ASN A 382 25.03 -18.36 5.49
C ASN A 382 25.86 -19.19 6.49
N PRO A 383 26.70 -20.14 6.03
CA PRO A 383 27.54 -20.96 6.91
C PRO A 383 28.86 -20.26 7.28
N GLY A 384 29.03 -18.97 6.93
CA GLY A 384 30.23 -18.20 7.16
C GLY A 384 30.58 -18.05 8.65
N PHE A 385 31.85 -17.70 8.90
CA PHE A 385 32.38 -17.39 10.22
C PHE A 385 32.93 -15.97 10.21
N ASP A 386 33.01 -15.37 11.39
CA ASP A 386 33.56 -14.05 11.64
C ASP A 386 34.64 -14.20 12.72
N LEU A 387 35.88 -14.40 12.27
CA LEU A 387 37.03 -14.65 13.14
C LEU A 387 37.61 -13.34 13.70
N ASN A 388 37.42 -12.22 13.00
CA ASN A 388 37.91 -10.91 13.44
C ASN A 388 36.89 -10.14 14.33
N SER A 389 35.68 -10.69 14.49
CA SER A 389 34.57 -10.15 15.28
C SER A 389 34.07 -8.77 14.84
N ASP A 390 34.14 -8.46 13.54
CA ASP A 390 33.66 -7.18 12.99
C ASP A 390 32.15 -7.20 12.62
N GLY A 391 31.50 -8.36 12.73
CA GLY A 391 30.09 -8.56 12.42
C GLY A 391 29.79 -8.91 10.96
N ILE A 392 30.81 -9.06 10.13
CA ILE A 392 30.75 -9.47 8.72
C ILE A 392 31.41 -10.85 8.59
N ALA A 393 30.87 -11.73 7.75
CA ALA A 393 31.53 -13.02 7.52
C ALA A 393 32.82 -12.83 6.71
N ASP A 394 33.88 -13.54 7.10
CA ASP A 394 35.20 -13.48 6.45
C ASP A 394 35.16 -13.98 4.98
N ASN A 395 34.12 -14.73 4.60
CA ASN A 395 33.95 -15.27 3.26
C ASN A 395 32.70 -14.70 2.56
N PRO A 396 32.79 -14.38 1.25
CA PRO A 396 31.62 -14.00 0.46
C PRO A 396 30.55 -15.10 0.44
N TYR A 397 29.29 -14.68 0.47
CA TYR A 397 28.13 -15.57 0.37
C TYR A 397 27.54 -15.53 -1.05
N ARG A 398 27.08 -16.67 -1.56
CA ARG A 398 26.52 -16.82 -2.92
C ARG A 398 25.14 -17.49 -2.84
N PRO A 399 24.05 -16.71 -2.87
CA PRO A 399 22.68 -17.24 -2.70
C PRO A 399 22.08 -17.95 -3.93
N ASN A 400 22.80 -18.05 -5.04
CA ASN A 400 22.30 -18.68 -6.28
C ASN A 400 23.40 -19.39 -7.11
N ASP A 401 24.18 -20.25 -6.48
CA ASP A 401 25.25 -21.02 -7.13
C ASP A 401 24.72 -22.21 -7.98
N LEU A 402 25.62 -22.98 -8.62
CA LEU A 402 25.21 -24.18 -9.39
C LEU A 402 24.57 -25.26 -8.51
N ILE A 403 24.98 -25.37 -7.24
CA ILE A 403 24.36 -26.30 -6.29
C ILE A 403 22.93 -25.85 -6.02
N ASP A 404 22.70 -24.55 -5.87
CA ASP A 404 21.35 -24.01 -5.70
C ASP A 404 20.49 -24.38 -6.91
N ARG A 405 20.97 -24.24 -8.15
CA ARG A 405 20.26 -24.73 -9.36
C ARG A 405 19.87 -26.21 -9.27
N VAL A 406 20.76 -27.05 -8.75
CA VAL A 406 20.46 -28.47 -8.52
C VAL A 406 19.41 -28.63 -7.41
N LEU A 407 19.53 -27.91 -6.30
CA LEU A 407 18.55 -27.91 -5.20
C LEU A 407 17.17 -27.43 -5.66
N TRP A 408 17.10 -26.54 -6.66
CA TRP A 408 15.84 -26.14 -7.31
C TRP A 408 15.21 -27.30 -8.09
N THR A 409 16.00 -28.01 -8.91
CA THR A 409 15.51 -29.16 -9.68
C THR A 409 15.26 -30.40 -8.82
N SER A 410 15.86 -30.49 -7.64
CA SER A 410 15.76 -31.63 -6.73
C SER A 410 15.80 -31.17 -5.27
N PRO A 411 14.68 -30.66 -4.72
CA PRO A 411 14.63 -30.14 -3.35
C PRO A 411 15.03 -31.15 -2.27
N GLN A 412 14.90 -32.45 -2.54
CA GLN A 412 15.30 -33.52 -1.63
C GLN A 412 16.82 -33.53 -1.37
N ALA A 413 17.62 -32.97 -2.28
CA ALA A 413 19.07 -32.90 -2.15
C ALA A 413 19.54 -31.90 -1.06
N LYS A 414 18.64 -31.11 -0.45
CA LYS A 414 18.99 -30.20 0.67
C LYS A 414 19.66 -30.88 1.86
N ILE A 415 19.40 -32.18 2.06
CA ILE A 415 20.07 -32.97 3.11
C ILE A 415 21.60 -33.04 2.91
N LEU A 416 22.08 -32.82 1.68
CA LEU A 416 23.49 -32.90 1.31
C LEU A 416 24.21 -31.55 1.37
N ILE A 417 23.53 -30.46 1.75
CA ILE A 417 24.09 -29.09 1.65
C ILE A 417 25.38 -28.90 2.47
N ASN A 418 25.48 -29.61 3.60
CA ASN A 418 26.64 -29.62 4.49
C ASN A 418 27.58 -30.81 4.22
N SER A 419 27.36 -31.57 3.15
CA SER A 419 28.23 -32.70 2.81
C SER A 419 29.59 -32.24 2.28
N PRO A 420 30.66 -33.00 2.52
CA PRO A 420 31.99 -32.70 1.96
C PRO A 420 32.00 -32.57 0.44
N ALA A 421 31.12 -33.29 -0.28
CA ALA A 421 31.00 -33.20 -1.72
C ALA A 421 30.50 -31.82 -2.17
N VAL A 422 29.45 -31.29 -1.53
CA VAL A 422 28.92 -29.95 -1.82
C VAL A 422 29.94 -28.87 -1.46
N GLN A 423 30.63 -29.01 -0.33
CA GLN A 423 31.72 -28.09 0.06
C GLN A 423 32.86 -28.09 -0.95
N THR A 424 33.25 -29.26 -1.46
CA THR A 424 34.30 -29.40 -2.49
C THR A 424 33.90 -28.70 -3.79
N ILE A 425 32.64 -28.85 -4.23
CA ILE A 425 32.12 -28.15 -5.41
C ILE A 425 32.16 -26.63 -5.20
N ARG A 426 31.69 -26.13 -4.04
CA ARG A 426 31.74 -24.70 -3.71
C ARG A 426 33.16 -24.14 -3.65
N TRP A 427 34.10 -24.90 -3.09
CA TRP A 427 35.52 -24.54 -3.12
C TRP A 427 36.05 -24.42 -4.55
N ALA A 428 35.78 -25.42 -5.40
CA ALA A 428 36.19 -25.41 -6.80
C ALA A 428 35.59 -24.21 -7.57
N GLN A 429 34.32 -23.89 -7.32
CA GLN A 429 33.66 -22.70 -7.91
C GLN A 429 34.31 -21.38 -7.49
N THR A 430 34.84 -21.32 -6.27
CA THR A 430 35.56 -20.14 -5.77
C THR A 430 36.93 -20.00 -6.46
N GLN A 431 37.60 -21.10 -6.79
CA GLN A 431 38.87 -21.08 -7.52
C GLN A 431 38.72 -20.79 -9.02
N PHE A 432 37.56 -21.11 -9.62
CA PHE A 432 37.31 -20.91 -11.05
C PHE A 432 36.03 -20.07 -11.34
N PRO A 433 35.95 -18.80 -10.92
CA PRO A 433 34.74 -17.99 -11.08
C PRO A 433 34.33 -17.74 -12.54
N ALA A 434 35.29 -17.76 -13.47
CA ALA A 434 35.06 -17.50 -14.89
C ALA A 434 34.20 -18.58 -15.60
N LEU A 435 34.02 -19.74 -14.97
CA LEU A 435 33.22 -20.85 -15.50
C LEU A 435 31.76 -20.85 -14.99
N LEU A 436 31.40 -19.90 -14.11
CA LEU A 436 30.05 -19.80 -13.56
C LEU A 436 29.13 -19.03 -14.51
N PRO A 437 27.89 -19.51 -14.75
CA PRO A 437 26.85 -18.62 -15.28
C PRO A 437 26.64 -17.51 -14.25
N GLY A 438 26.57 -16.25 -14.68
CA GLY A 438 26.56 -15.11 -13.75
C GLY A 438 25.50 -15.21 -12.64
N GLY A 439 25.76 -14.55 -11.51
CA GLY A 439 24.89 -14.64 -10.35
C GLY A 439 25.10 -13.51 -9.34
N VAL A 440 24.44 -13.63 -8.21
CA VAL A 440 24.56 -12.70 -7.09
C VAL A 440 25.63 -13.21 -6.14
N VAL A 441 26.45 -12.28 -5.67
CA VAL A 441 27.41 -12.46 -4.59
C VAL A 441 27.13 -11.40 -3.55
N ASP A 442 27.24 -11.75 -2.29
CA ASP A 442 27.33 -10.79 -1.20
C ASP A 442 28.76 -10.87 -0.65
N SER A 443 29.59 -9.86 -0.93
CA SER A 443 30.99 -9.88 -0.50
C SER A 443 31.20 -9.47 0.96
N HIS A 444 30.18 -8.90 1.62
CA HIS A 444 30.24 -8.47 3.02
C HIS A 444 28.98 -8.93 3.79
N PRO A 445 28.69 -10.24 3.81
CA PRO A 445 27.45 -10.74 4.40
C PRO A 445 27.47 -10.52 5.92
N LEU A 446 26.35 -10.02 6.45
CA LEU A 446 26.21 -9.73 7.88
C LEU A 446 26.07 -11.03 8.68
N MET A 447 26.73 -11.11 9.84
CA MET A 447 26.64 -12.26 10.75
C MET A 447 25.41 -12.22 11.67
N LYS A 448 24.85 -11.03 11.88
CA LYS A 448 23.65 -10.83 12.70
C LYS A 448 22.58 -10.13 11.90
N SER A 449 21.34 -10.56 12.12
CA SER A 449 20.18 -9.88 11.55
C SER A 449 20.15 -8.43 12.06
N PRO A 450 20.01 -7.41 11.18
CA PRO A 450 19.77 -6.03 11.60
C PRO A 450 18.40 -5.86 12.26
N PHE A 451 17.50 -6.82 12.06
CA PHE A 451 16.23 -6.92 12.77
C PHE A 451 16.41 -7.85 13.98
N ILE A 452 16.40 -7.27 15.17
CA ILE A 452 16.30 -8.01 16.42
C ILE A 452 14.84 -8.45 16.54
N GLU A 453 14.57 -9.75 16.47
CA GLU A 453 13.27 -10.25 16.94
C GLU A 453 13.18 -9.87 18.42
N ALA A 454 12.14 -9.12 18.78
CA ALA A 454 11.79 -8.91 20.18
C ALA A 454 11.39 -10.28 20.74
N ASN A 455 12.38 -11.06 21.18
CA ASN A 455 12.15 -12.34 21.82
C ASN A 455 11.32 -12.09 23.07
N GLY A 456 10.15 -12.74 23.11
CA GLY A 456 9.22 -12.68 24.22
C GLY A 456 9.89 -13.05 25.53
N SER A 457 9.84 -12.13 26.47
CA SER A 457 9.92 -12.43 27.91
C SER A 457 8.49 -12.50 28.43
N ALA A 458 7.84 -13.63 28.15
CA ALA A 458 6.60 -14.02 28.79
C ALA A 458 6.56 -15.56 28.86
N GLU A 459 7.56 -16.15 29.53
CA GLU A 459 7.39 -17.47 30.13
C GLU A 459 7.36 -17.29 31.64
N GLY A 460 6.37 -17.96 32.23
CA GLY A 460 5.75 -17.62 33.49
C GLY A 460 6.60 -17.92 34.72
N ASN A 461 6.49 -17.02 35.68
CA ASN A 461 6.73 -17.33 37.08
C ASN A 461 5.42 -17.92 37.65
N HIS A 462 5.25 -19.23 37.49
CA HIS A 462 4.43 -20.04 38.39
C HIS A 462 5.36 -21.06 39.04
N ASN A 463 5.64 -20.82 40.34
CA ASN A 463 5.80 -21.79 41.43
C ASN A 463 6.61 -21.14 42.57
N ASP A 464 5.92 -20.54 43.53
CA ASP A 464 5.78 -21.05 44.92
C ASP A 464 4.93 -20.07 45.76
#